data_AF-A0A853GW00-F1
#
_entry.id   AF-A0A853GW00-F1
#
_cell.length_a   1.000
_cell.length_b   1.000
_cell.length_c   1.000
_cell.angle_alpha   90.00
_cell.angle_beta   90.00
_cell.angle_gamma   90.00
#
_symmetry.space_group_name_H-M   'P 1'
#
loop_
_entity.id
_entity.type
_entity.pdbx_description
1 polymer ?
#
loop_
_entity_poly.entity_id
_entity_poly.type
_entity_poly.pdbx_seq_one_letter_code
_entity_poly.pdbx_strand_id
1 'polypeptide(L)' 'MNNWYLLPNGNIKHIEGLELQPEKDWFPTTASMEAFTDAMRAHGQADALIIKRMMDLAAEGEQWLRDNLT' A
#
# COMPACT_ATOMS: atom_id res chain seq x y z
N MET A 1 -2.48 -14.24 -8.02
CA MET A 1 -3.49 -13.24 -8.45
C MET A 1 -2.86 -11.88 -8.32
N ASN A 2 -3.05 -10.98 -9.29
CA ASN A 2 -2.40 -9.68 -9.29
C ASN A 2 -3.13 -8.74 -8.32
N ASN A 3 -2.60 -8.57 -7.11
CA ASN A 3 -3.22 -7.79 -6.04
C ASN A 3 -2.94 -6.28 -6.13
N TRP A 4 -2.25 -5.87 -7.19
CA TRP A 4 -1.75 -4.52 -7.41
C TRP A 4 -2.25 -3.98 -8.74
N TYR A 5 -2.51 -2.68 -8.78
CA TYR A 5 -2.87 -1.97 -10.00
C TYR A 5 -2.25 -0.57 -10.03
N LEU A 6 -1.82 -0.15 -11.22
CA LEU A 6 -1.30 1.19 -11.49
C LEU A 6 -2.46 2.16 -11.68
N LEU A 7 -2.40 3.30 -10.99
CA LEU A 7 -3.38 4.38 -11.09
C LEU A 7 -2.96 5.41 -12.14
N PRO A 8 -3.91 6.18 -12.71
CA PRO A 8 -3.61 7.21 -13.71
C PRO A 8 -2.66 8.32 -13.22
N ASN A 9 -2.54 8.50 -11.90
CA ASN A 9 -1.64 9.48 -11.27
C ASN A 9 -0.22 8.93 -11.05
N GLY A 10 0.09 7.73 -11.51
CA GLY A 10 1.40 7.09 -11.32
C GLY A 10 1.59 6.36 -9.99
N ASN A 11 0.61 6.44 -9.08
CA ASN A 11 0.62 5.66 -7.85
C ASN A 11 0.25 4.20 -8.12
N ILE A 12 0.59 3.32 -7.19
CA ILE A 12 0.09 1.94 -7.19
C ILE A 12 -0.83 1.72 -6.00
N LYS A 13 -1.82 0.85 -6.17
CA LYS A 13 -2.78 0.55 -5.12
C LYS A 13 -2.95 -0.95 -4.93
N HIS A 14 -2.93 -1.37 -3.67
CA HIS A 14 -3.22 -2.74 -3.27
C HIS A 14 -4.72 -2.96 -3.15
N ILE A 15 -5.19 -4.21 -3.33
CA ILE A 15 -6.59 -4.58 -3.09
C ILE A 15 -7.05 -4.33 -1.64
N GLU A 16 -6.13 -4.30 -0.68
CA GLU A 16 -6.43 -3.95 0.72
C GLU A 16 -6.61 -2.44 0.92
N GLY A 17 -6.49 -1.63 -0.14
CA GLY A 17 -6.82 -0.21 -0.15
C GLY A 17 -5.65 0.75 0.05
N LEU A 18 -4.46 0.25 0.40
CA LEU A 18 -3.26 1.08 0.55
C LEU A 18 -2.77 1.57 -0.82
N GLU A 19 -2.58 2.89 -0.95
CA GLU A 19 -2.10 3.54 -2.18
C GLU A 19 -0.71 4.12 -1.95
N LEU A 20 0.29 3.61 -2.67
CA LEU A 20 1.70 3.95 -2.53
C LEU A 20 2.14 4.90 -3.64
N GLN A 21 3.09 5.78 -3.31
CA GLN A 21 3.65 6.78 -4.22
C GLN A 21 5.09 6.40 -4.56
N PRO A 22 5.38 5.78 -5.72
CA PRO A 22 6.75 5.43 -6.11
C PRO A 22 7.71 6.63 -6.11
N GLU A 23 7.22 7.81 -6.50
CA GLU A 23 7.99 9.06 -6.52
C GLU A 23 8.32 9.62 -5.12
N LYS A 24 7.68 9.11 -4.07
CA LYS A 24 7.93 9.51 -2.67
C LYS A 24 8.38 8.31 -1.85
N ASP A 25 9.41 7.61 -2.33
CA ASP A 25 10.00 6.47 -1.64
C ASP A 25 8.98 5.41 -1.19
N TRP A 26 7.94 5.20 -2.01
CA TRP A 26 6.86 4.26 -1.74
C TRP A 26 6.02 4.56 -0.50
N PHE A 27 6.06 5.79 0.02
CA PHE A 27 5.17 6.19 1.11
C PHE A 27 3.70 6.15 0.67
N PRO A 28 2.79 5.68 1.54
CA PRO A 28 1.37 5.74 1.24
C PRO A 28 0.88 7.19 1.20
N THR A 29 -0.19 7.43 0.44
CA THR A 29 -0.90 8.71 0.53
C THR A 29 -1.50 8.85 1.93
N THR A 30 -1.55 10.06 2.48
CA THR A 30 -2.13 10.30 3.82
C THR A 30 -3.55 9.74 3.92
N ALA A 31 -4.38 10.00 2.91
CA ALA A 31 -5.77 9.53 2.88
C ALA A 31 -5.87 7.99 2.85
N SER A 32 -5.02 7.30 2.08
CA SER A 32 -5.06 5.83 2.06
C SER A 32 -4.49 5.22 3.33
N MET A 33 -3.47 5.84 3.93
CA MET A 33 -2.89 5.41 5.21
C MET A 33 -3.92 5.50 6.34
N GLU A 34 -4.65 6.61 6.44
CA GLU A 34 -5.71 6.81 7.42
C GLU A 34 -6.82 5.77 7.24
N ALA A 35 -7.36 5.63 6.01
CA ALA A 35 -8.42 4.67 5.71
C ALA A 35 -8.00 3.22 5.96
N PHE A 36 -6.76 2.85 5.59
CA PHE A 36 -6.20 1.53 5.83
C PHE A 36 -6.07 1.24 7.33
N THR A 37 -5.56 2.21 8.09
CA THR A 37 -5.38 2.08 9.54
C THR A 37 -6.72 1.91 10.24
N ASP A 38 -7.72 2.72 9.87
CA ASP A 38 -9.06 2.62 10.46
C ASP A 38 -9.75 1.29 10.14
N ALA A 39 -9.62 0.80 8.90
CA ALA A 39 -10.13 -0.51 8.52
C ALA A 39 -9.46 -1.64 9.34
N MET A 40 -8.13 -1.62 9.47
CA MET A 40 -7.41 -2.65 10.23
C MET A 40 -7.73 -2.59 11.73
N ARG A 41 -7.90 -1.39 12.30
CA ARG A 41 -8.39 -1.21 13.68
C ARG A 41 -9.79 -1.74 13.87
N ALA A 42 -10.70 -1.52 12.92
CA ALA A 42 -12.04 -2.09 12.95
C ALA A 42 -12.03 -3.63 12.92
N HIS A 43 -10.99 -4.22 12.32
CA HIS A 43 -10.72 -5.67 12.38
C HIS A 43 -9.96 -6.13 13.64
N GLY A 44 -9.72 -5.23 14.61
CA GLY A 44 -9.08 -5.55 15.88
C GLY A 44 -7.56 -5.69 15.80
N GLN A 45 -6.91 -5.21 14.74
CA GLN A 45 -5.45 -5.24 14.65
C GLN A 45 -4.81 -4.19 15.58
N ALA A 46 -3.69 -4.58 16.20
CA ALA A 46 -2.85 -3.66 16.96
C ALA A 46 -2.04 -2.75 16.03
N ASP A 47 -1.87 -1.48 16.39
CA ASP A 47 -1.18 -0.46 15.58
C ASP A 47 0.21 -0.91 15.09
N ALA A 48 0.98 -1.62 15.91
CA ALA A 48 2.28 -2.16 15.50
C ALA A 48 2.19 -3.16 14.33
N LEU A 49 1.14 -3.98 14.28
CA LEU A 49 0.90 -4.92 13.18
C LEU A 49 0.40 -4.21 11.93
N ILE A 50 -0.37 -3.14 12.09
CA ILE A 50 -0.83 -2.30 10.98
C ILE A 50 0.38 -1.62 10.31
N ILE A 51 1.27 -1.02 11.11
CA ILE A 51 2.51 -0.40 10.62
C ILE A 51 3.37 -1.44 9.90
N LYS A 52 3.58 -2.61 10.51
CA LYS A 52 4.31 -3.70 9.85
C LYS A 52 3.69 -4.07 8.50
N ARG A 53 2.36 -4.25 8.44
CA ARG A 53 1.68 -4.60 7.20
C ARG A 53 1.83 -3.53 6.12
N MET A 54 1.78 -2.24 6.49
CA MET A 54 2.04 -1.16 5.54
C MET A 54 3.46 -1.20 4.98
N MET A 55 4.47 -1.47 5.81
CA MET A 55 5.86 -1.61 5.35
C MET A 55 6.04 -2.84 4.46
N ASP A 56 5.42 -3.96 4.81
CA ASP A 56 5.44 -5.18 3.99
C ASP A 56 4.80 -4.89 2.61
N LEU A 57 3.66 -4.20 2.57
CA LEU A 57 3.00 -3.80 1.33
C LEU A 57 3.83 -2.82 0.50
N ALA A 58 4.57 -1.91 1.12
CA ALA A 58 5.46 -1.00 0.40
C ALA A 58 6.56 -1.76 -0.36
N ALA A 59 7.20 -2.73 0.29
CA ALA A 59 8.20 -3.59 -0.34
C ALA A 59 7.61 -4.50 -1.42
N GLU A 60 6.44 -5.10 -1.16
CA GLU A 60 5.71 -5.91 -2.15
C GLU A 60 5.34 -5.08 -3.40
N GLY A 61 4.89 -3.83 -3.19
CA GLY A 61 4.52 -2.91 -4.27
C GLY A 61 5.69 -2.49 -5.14
N GLU A 62 6.86 -2.25 -4.54
CA GLU A 62 8.09 -1.98 -5.29
C GLU A 62 8.48 -3.16 -6.19
N GLN A 63 8.52 -4.36 -5.61
CA GLN A 63 8.85 -5.57 -6.36
C GLN A 63 7.86 -5.79 -7.50
N TRP A 64 6.56 -5.62 -7.22
CA TRP A 64 5.52 -5.75 -8.23
C TRP A 64 5.72 -4.78 -9.41
N LEU A 65 6.03 -3.51 -9.14
CA LEU A 65 6.23 -2.52 -10.20
C LEU A 65 7.41 -2.92 -11.11
N ARG A 66 8.52 -3.38 -10.50
CA ARG A 66 9.68 -3.90 -11.24
C ARG A 66 9.27 -5.11 -12.10
N ASP A 67 8.51 -6.05 -11.55
CA ASP A 67 8.16 -7.25 -12.32
C ASP A 67 7.18 -7.01 -13.47
N ASN A 68 6.47 -5.86 -13.51
CA ASN A 68 5.38 -5.62 -14.46
C ASN A 68 5.60 -4.43 -15.41
N LEU A 69 6.49 -3.49 -15.08
CA LEU A 69 6.73 -2.27 -15.87
C LEU A 69 8.18 -2.10 -16.35
N THR A 70 9.05 -3.10 -16.17
CA THR A 70 10.39 -3.14 -16.80
C THR A 70 10.47 -4.08 -17.99
#